data_AF-A0A4Q6A8A6-F1
#
_entry.id   AF-A0A4Q6A8A6-F1
#
_cell.length_a   1.000
_cell.length_b   1.000
_cell.length_c   1.000
_cell.angle_alpha   90.00
_cell.angle_beta   90.00
_cell.angle_gamma   90.00
#
_symmetry.space_group_name_H-M   'P 1'
#
loop_
_entity.id
_entity.type
_entity.pdbx_description
1 polymer ?
#
loop_
_entity_poly.entity_id
_entity_poly.type
_entity_poly.pdbx_seq_one_letter_code
_entity_poly.pdbx_strand_id
1 'polypeptide(L)'
;IASGILPEGALQLICGSANGILDHITYKDVVTFTGSAETGRMLKAHPRILSESVPFNMEADSLNSSILGPDAVPGTAEFDLFIKEVRNEMTTKCGQKCTAIRRAIVPENLLEDVQIALGKELAKTTIGDPQVEGVRMGALASRAQVKEVREKVEQLAKTTQIVYGSLDDFQVVGADKDKGAFLSPILLLNTQPFKFTDSHDIEAFGPVSTLMPYKNIEEAVELANMGKGSLVCSIATADPEVATEFTYGAATHHGRILVLNNECAKESTGHGSPMPLMIHGGPGRAGGGEEMGGLRGVEHFMQRVAIQGSPTMLTAITGVYQQGAKQIEKDVHPFRKHFEELEISETWITHKHTVTEADIVNFANVSGDNFYAHVDATSLEGTLFEGRVAHGYYILSKAAGMFVDPKKGPVLLNYGLEECRFTKPVYPGTTIGVKLTVKEKIGQEKRNPEDVAKGIVKWLVEVYDQNNETVAIATIMTMVKMKNQE
;
A
#
# COMPACT_ATOMS: atom_id res chain seq x y z
N ILE A 1 26.42 -7.65 15.21
CA ILE A 1 27.64 -7.22 15.95
C ILE A 1 28.88 -7.34 15.06
N ALA A 2 29.28 -8.53 14.61
CA ALA A 2 30.50 -8.69 13.79
C ALA A 2 30.52 -7.87 12.49
N SER A 3 29.35 -7.60 11.88
CA SER A 3 29.26 -6.77 10.67
C SER A 3 29.33 -5.26 10.92
N GLY A 4 29.13 -4.79 12.16
CA GLY A 4 29.08 -3.36 12.49
C GLY A 4 27.93 -2.55 11.87
N ILE A 5 26.98 -3.20 11.18
CA ILE A 5 25.89 -2.51 10.46
C ILE A 5 24.85 -1.93 11.43
N LEU A 6 24.49 -2.68 12.47
CA LEU A 6 23.49 -2.28 13.47
C LEU A 6 24.17 -2.02 14.82
N PRO A 7 23.69 -1.02 15.60
CA PRO A 7 24.11 -0.82 16.97
C PRO A 7 23.87 -2.05 17.85
N GLU A 8 24.64 -2.19 18.92
CA GLU A 8 24.40 -3.22 19.93
C GLU A 8 23.00 -3.06 20.55
N GLY A 9 22.29 -4.19 20.74
CA GLY A 9 20.94 -4.22 21.29
C GLY A 9 19.80 -3.99 20.28
N ALA A 10 20.08 -3.50 19.06
CA ALA A 10 19.06 -3.21 18.05
C ALA A 10 18.35 -4.45 17.47
N LEU A 11 19.01 -5.62 17.52
CA LEU A 11 18.45 -6.90 17.08
C LEU A 11 18.87 -8.01 18.06
N GLN A 12 17.89 -8.75 18.56
CA GLN A 12 18.08 -9.89 19.45
C GLN A 12 17.25 -11.08 18.94
N LEU A 13 17.74 -12.31 19.12
CA LEU A 13 17.09 -13.53 18.64
C LEU A 13 17.04 -14.59 19.75
N ILE A 14 15.86 -15.17 19.96
CA ILE A 14 15.63 -16.29 20.87
C ILE A 14 15.12 -17.47 20.05
N CYS A 15 15.84 -18.59 20.08
CA CYS A 15 15.42 -19.84 19.44
C CYS A 15 15.01 -20.86 20.50
N GLY A 16 13.72 -21.15 20.59
CA GLY A 16 13.15 -22.04 21.61
C GLY A 16 11.92 -21.43 22.27
N SER A 17 11.64 -21.82 23.51
CA SER A 17 10.56 -21.21 24.29
C SER A 17 10.91 -19.77 24.67
N ALA A 18 9.96 -18.86 24.46
CA ALA A 18 10.03 -17.47 24.90
C ALA A 18 9.15 -17.22 26.15
N ASN A 19 8.84 -18.26 26.92
CA ASN A 19 8.00 -18.14 28.11
C ASN A 19 8.57 -17.09 29.08
N GLY A 20 7.69 -16.19 29.55
CA GLY A 20 8.04 -15.10 30.46
C GLY A 20 8.49 -13.81 29.78
N ILE A 21 8.76 -13.78 28.47
CA ILE A 21 9.18 -12.53 27.81
C ILE A 21 8.12 -11.43 27.92
N LEU A 22 6.85 -11.82 27.82
CA LEU A 22 5.71 -10.90 27.93
C LEU A 22 5.47 -10.41 29.37
N ASP A 23 6.09 -11.00 30.39
CA ASP A 23 5.96 -10.52 31.78
C ASP A 23 6.73 -9.22 32.01
N HIS A 24 7.71 -8.93 31.16
CA HIS A 24 8.64 -7.82 31.32
C HIS A 24 8.37 -6.62 30.40
N ILE A 25 7.41 -6.74 29.48
CA ILE A 25 7.04 -5.63 28.58
C ILE A 25 6.39 -4.47 29.35
N THR A 26 6.41 -3.31 28.74
CA THR A 26 5.90 -2.03 29.25
C THR A 26 5.08 -1.33 28.18
N TYR A 27 4.36 -0.27 28.55
CA TYR A 27 3.58 0.57 27.63
C TYR A 27 4.39 1.20 26.46
N LYS A 28 5.72 1.08 26.45
CA LYS A 28 6.62 1.56 25.38
C LYS A 28 6.93 0.51 24.32
N ASP A 29 6.61 -0.75 24.60
CA ASP A 29 6.89 -1.86 23.71
C ASP A 29 5.74 -2.03 22.71
N VAL A 30 5.99 -2.78 21.63
CA VAL A 30 5.00 -3.22 20.65
C VAL A 30 5.17 -4.72 20.47
N VAL A 31 4.06 -5.46 20.45
CA VAL A 31 4.07 -6.91 20.21
C VAL A 31 3.38 -7.20 18.89
N THR A 32 4.10 -7.85 17.98
CA THR A 32 3.55 -8.32 16.70
C THR A 32 3.62 -9.83 16.66
N PHE A 33 2.48 -10.48 16.45
CA PHE A 33 2.33 -11.94 16.44
C PHE A 33 1.81 -12.43 15.09
N THR A 34 2.44 -13.47 14.57
CA THR A 34 1.95 -14.26 13.42
C THR A 34 1.90 -15.73 13.81
N GLY A 35 0.73 -16.37 13.66
CA GLY A 35 0.56 -17.79 13.99
C GLY A 35 -0.91 -18.18 14.14
N SER A 36 -1.20 -19.25 14.89
CA SER A 36 -2.59 -19.72 15.02
C SER A 36 -3.47 -18.74 15.79
N ALA A 37 -4.75 -18.69 15.42
CA ALA A 37 -5.72 -17.78 16.05
C ALA A 37 -5.91 -18.06 17.55
N GLU A 38 -5.80 -19.32 17.96
CA GLU A 38 -5.85 -19.73 19.38
C GLU A 38 -4.68 -19.15 20.18
N THR A 39 -3.45 -19.35 19.69
CA THR A 39 -2.24 -18.83 20.34
C THR A 39 -2.25 -17.31 20.37
N GLY A 40 -2.61 -16.66 19.26
CA GLY A 40 -2.69 -15.20 19.19
C GLY A 40 -3.68 -14.62 20.21
N ARG A 41 -4.86 -15.21 20.37
CA ARG A 41 -5.84 -14.77 21.38
C ARG A 41 -5.33 -14.98 22.82
N MET A 42 -4.66 -16.10 23.08
CA MET A 42 -4.05 -16.36 24.38
C MET A 42 -3.00 -15.29 24.72
N LEU A 43 -2.10 -14.97 23.77
CA LEU A 43 -1.07 -13.96 23.95
C LEU A 43 -1.67 -12.55 24.08
N LYS A 44 -2.67 -12.21 23.24
CA LYS A 44 -3.37 -10.92 23.32
C LYS A 44 -4.05 -10.70 24.68
N ALA A 45 -4.52 -11.77 25.31
CA ALA A 45 -5.14 -11.75 26.64
C ALA A 45 -4.12 -11.78 27.80
N HIS A 46 -2.82 -11.73 27.53
CA HIS A 46 -1.79 -11.77 28.57
C HIS A 46 -1.97 -10.61 29.56
N PRO A 47 -1.95 -10.85 30.89
CA PRO A 47 -2.24 -9.81 31.89
C PRO A 47 -1.39 -8.56 31.74
N ARG A 48 -0.11 -8.74 31.39
CA ARG A 48 0.83 -7.63 31.19
C ARG A 48 0.48 -6.75 29.98
N ILE A 49 0.06 -7.35 28.86
CA ILE A 49 -0.38 -6.61 27.66
C ILE A 49 -1.57 -5.73 28.02
N LEU A 50 -2.54 -6.28 28.76
CA LEU A 50 -3.73 -5.56 29.18
C LEU A 50 -3.42 -4.45 30.20
N SER A 51 -2.60 -4.73 31.22
CA SER A 51 -2.30 -3.76 32.27
C SER A 51 -1.47 -2.58 31.79
N GLU A 52 -0.55 -2.82 30.85
CA GLU A 52 0.31 -1.79 30.26
C GLU A 52 -0.29 -1.17 28.98
N SER A 53 -1.46 -1.66 28.53
CA SER A 53 -2.12 -1.24 27.27
C SER A 53 -1.19 -1.30 26.06
N VAL A 54 -0.38 -2.37 25.99
CA VAL A 54 0.62 -2.55 24.93
C VAL A 54 -0.07 -2.79 23.58
N PRO A 55 0.28 -2.05 22.52
CA PRO A 55 -0.17 -2.36 21.17
C PRO A 55 0.19 -3.81 20.80
N PHE A 56 -0.84 -4.59 20.45
CA PHE A 56 -0.71 -5.99 20.05
C PHE A 56 -1.26 -6.18 18.63
N ASN A 57 -0.37 -6.32 17.66
CA ASN A 57 -0.73 -6.66 16.28
C ASN A 57 -0.81 -8.19 16.13
N MET A 58 -1.90 -8.67 15.56
CA MET A 58 -2.17 -10.10 15.40
C MET A 58 -2.48 -10.41 13.93
N GLU A 59 -1.66 -11.26 13.33
CA GLU A 59 -1.95 -11.97 12.09
C GLU A 59 -2.22 -13.44 12.43
N ALA A 60 -3.38 -13.95 12.00
CA ALA A 60 -3.83 -15.30 12.32
C ALA A 60 -4.28 -16.09 11.08
N ASP A 61 -4.73 -17.32 11.32
CA ASP A 61 -5.36 -18.22 10.35
C ASP A 61 -6.38 -17.49 9.45
N SER A 62 -6.47 -17.87 8.17
CA SER A 62 -7.27 -17.15 7.17
C SER A 62 -7.80 -18.07 6.08
N LEU A 63 -9.13 -18.04 5.87
CA LEU A 63 -9.76 -18.78 4.77
C LEU A 63 -9.91 -17.92 3.52
N ASN A 64 -8.75 -17.61 2.91
CA ASN A 64 -8.69 -16.79 1.70
C ASN A 64 -9.49 -17.43 0.56
N SER A 65 -10.13 -16.57 -0.24
CA SER A 65 -11.01 -16.99 -1.32
C SER A 65 -10.51 -16.55 -2.68
N SER A 66 -10.80 -17.33 -3.72
CA SER A 66 -10.66 -16.90 -5.11
C SER A 66 -11.98 -17.13 -5.82
N ILE A 67 -12.47 -16.09 -6.49
CA ILE A 67 -13.75 -16.06 -7.17
C ILE A 67 -13.49 -16.11 -8.69
N LEU A 68 -14.25 -16.93 -9.41
CA LEU A 68 -14.32 -16.88 -10.87
C LEU A 68 -15.53 -16.02 -11.26
N GLY A 69 -15.34 -14.99 -12.07
CA GLY A 69 -16.45 -14.16 -12.59
C GLY A 69 -17.35 -14.94 -13.56
N PRO A 70 -18.62 -14.53 -13.74
CA PRO A 70 -19.55 -15.21 -14.63
C PRO A 70 -19.17 -15.11 -16.13
N ASP A 71 -18.40 -14.08 -16.50
CA ASP A 71 -17.86 -13.86 -17.84
C ASP A 71 -16.62 -14.72 -18.14
N ALA A 72 -15.95 -15.21 -17.10
CA ALA A 72 -14.74 -16.01 -17.20
C ALA A 72 -15.06 -17.49 -17.49
N VAL A 73 -15.49 -17.78 -18.72
CA VAL A 73 -15.86 -19.13 -19.19
C VAL A 73 -14.69 -19.88 -19.84
N PRO A 74 -14.72 -21.21 -19.99
CA PRO A 74 -13.68 -21.96 -20.70
C PRO A 74 -13.33 -21.34 -22.07
N GLY A 75 -12.03 -21.14 -22.34
CA GLY A 75 -11.53 -20.48 -23.55
C GLY A 75 -11.28 -18.98 -23.41
N THR A 76 -11.70 -18.36 -22.30
CA THR A 76 -11.28 -17.01 -21.90
C THR A 76 -9.94 -17.03 -21.17
N ALA A 77 -9.22 -15.92 -21.19
CA ALA A 77 -7.98 -15.80 -20.44
C ALA A 77 -8.23 -15.86 -18.93
N GLU A 78 -9.32 -15.26 -18.45
CA GLU A 78 -9.70 -15.16 -17.05
C GLU A 78 -9.96 -16.54 -16.43
N PHE A 79 -10.60 -17.46 -17.18
CA PHE A 79 -10.76 -18.85 -16.75
C PHE A 79 -9.40 -19.54 -16.55
N ASP A 80 -8.51 -19.45 -17.55
CA ASP A 80 -7.18 -20.06 -17.47
C ASP A 80 -6.34 -19.46 -16.32
N LEU A 81 -6.46 -18.15 -16.11
CA LEU A 81 -5.82 -17.44 -15.02
C LEU A 81 -6.32 -17.90 -13.65
N PHE A 82 -7.64 -18.06 -13.48
CA PHE A 82 -8.23 -18.58 -12.25
C PHE A 82 -7.70 -19.98 -11.92
N ILE A 83 -7.74 -20.90 -12.89
CA ILE A 83 -7.25 -22.27 -12.70
C ILE A 83 -5.77 -22.28 -12.32
N LYS A 84 -4.95 -21.50 -13.03
CA LYS A 84 -3.52 -21.36 -12.76
C LYS A 84 -3.27 -20.82 -11.36
N GLU A 85 -4.00 -19.79 -10.94
CA GLU A 85 -3.79 -19.14 -9.65
C GLU A 85 -4.18 -20.04 -8.48
N VAL A 86 -5.34 -20.70 -8.54
CA VAL A 86 -5.77 -21.66 -7.52
C VAL A 86 -4.75 -22.79 -7.38
N ARG A 87 -4.30 -23.37 -8.51
CA ARG A 87 -3.27 -24.42 -8.52
C ARG A 87 -1.94 -23.93 -7.92
N ASN A 88 -1.49 -22.73 -8.29
CA ASN A 88 -0.24 -22.16 -7.79
C ASN A 88 -0.30 -21.93 -6.28
N GLU A 89 -1.40 -21.39 -5.77
CA GLU A 89 -1.56 -21.09 -4.34
C GLU A 89 -1.71 -22.34 -3.48
N MET A 90 -2.33 -23.41 -4.01
CA MET A 90 -2.35 -24.71 -3.34
C MET A 90 -0.96 -25.36 -3.26
N THR A 91 -0.10 -25.15 -4.26
CA THR A 91 1.14 -25.94 -4.42
C THR A 91 2.41 -25.19 -4.01
N THR A 92 2.43 -23.86 -4.08
CA THR A 92 3.55 -23.03 -3.65
C THR A 92 3.80 -23.19 -2.16
N LYS A 93 5.01 -23.60 -1.77
CA LYS A 93 5.38 -23.99 -0.39
C LYS A 93 4.47 -25.06 0.22
N CYS A 94 3.91 -25.95 -0.60
CA CYS A 94 2.94 -26.96 -0.15
C CYS A 94 1.72 -26.32 0.55
N GLY A 95 1.28 -25.15 0.07
CA GLY A 95 0.14 -24.41 0.61
C GLY A 95 0.34 -23.81 2.00
N GLN A 96 1.57 -23.83 2.55
CA GLN A 96 1.91 -23.27 3.87
C GLN A 96 2.18 -21.76 3.78
N LYS A 97 1.21 -21.02 3.25
CA LYS A 97 1.18 -19.56 3.24
C LYS A 97 -0.12 -19.11 3.90
N CYS A 98 -0.04 -18.12 4.78
CA CYS A 98 -1.22 -17.47 5.37
C CYS A 98 -2.14 -16.87 4.29
N THR A 99 -1.59 -16.51 3.14
CA THR A 99 -2.31 -15.97 1.96
C THR A 99 -2.69 -17.04 0.93
N ALA A 100 -2.58 -18.35 1.21
CA ALA A 100 -2.95 -19.36 0.21
C ALA A 100 -4.47 -19.44 0.03
N ILE A 101 -4.94 -19.71 -1.20
CA ILE A 101 -6.37 -19.88 -1.51
C ILE A 101 -6.88 -21.16 -0.84
N ARG A 102 -7.85 -21.02 0.05
CA ARG A 102 -8.52 -22.13 0.76
C ARG A 102 -9.91 -22.44 0.22
N ARG A 103 -10.54 -21.46 -0.45
CA ARG A 103 -11.90 -21.56 -0.98
C ARG A 103 -11.92 -21.02 -2.41
N ALA A 104 -12.27 -21.87 -3.37
CA ALA A 104 -12.48 -21.49 -4.76
C ALA A 104 -14.00 -21.40 -5.00
N ILE A 105 -14.49 -20.21 -5.33
CA ILE A 105 -15.93 -19.90 -5.44
C ILE A 105 -16.23 -19.61 -6.92
N VAL A 106 -17.13 -20.38 -7.52
CA VAL A 106 -17.35 -20.36 -8.99
C VAL A 106 -18.83 -20.36 -9.36
N PRO A 107 -19.23 -19.86 -10.54
CA PRO A 107 -20.62 -19.95 -10.99
C PRO A 107 -21.09 -21.40 -11.04
N GLU A 108 -22.33 -21.67 -10.61
CA GLU A 108 -22.87 -23.03 -10.53
C GLU A 108 -22.84 -23.76 -11.88
N ASN A 109 -23.01 -23.03 -12.98
CA ASN A 109 -22.97 -23.55 -14.34
C ASN A 109 -21.56 -23.84 -14.87
N LEU A 110 -20.50 -23.39 -14.18
CA LEU A 110 -19.09 -23.63 -14.53
C LEU A 110 -18.39 -24.61 -13.58
N LEU A 111 -19.11 -25.13 -12.59
CA LEU A 111 -18.54 -25.96 -11.52
C LEU A 111 -17.80 -27.20 -12.05
N GLU A 112 -18.40 -27.91 -13.00
CA GLU A 112 -17.82 -29.12 -13.60
C GLU A 112 -16.58 -28.79 -14.44
N ASP A 113 -16.64 -27.74 -15.26
CA ASP A 113 -15.52 -27.29 -16.09
C ASP A 113 -14.30 -26.93 -15.23
N VAL A 114 -14.53 -26.17 -14.15
CA VAL A 114 -13.47 -25.81 -13.20
C VAL A 114 -12.91 -27.04 -12.50
N GLN A 115 -13.75 -27.95 -12.02
CA GLN A 115 -13.30 -29.17 -11.35
C GLN A 115 -12.40 -30.01 -12.27
N ILE A 116 -12.79 -30.19 -13.54
CA ILE A 116 -12.02 -30.94 -14.54
C ILE A 116 -10.70 -30.24 -14.86
N ALA A 117 -10.74 -28.93 -15.13
CA ALA A 117 -9.55 -28.16 -15.50
C ALA A 117 -8.54 -28.09 -14.34
N LEU A 118 -9.01 -27.80 -13.13
CA LEU A 118 -8.16 -27.72 -11.94
C LEU A 118 -7.56 -29.09 -11.58
N GLY A 119 -8.35 -30.17 -11.65
CA GLY A 119 -7.84 -31.53 -11.44
C GLY A 119 -6.71 -31.90 -12.42
N LYS A 120 -6.85 -31.53 -13.70
CA LYS A 120 -5.80 -31.74 -14.72
C LYS A 120 -4.53 -30.93 -14.42
N GLU A 121 -4.65 -29.69 -13.99
CA GLU A 121 -3.48 -28.86 -13.65
C GLU A 121 -2.81 -29.29 -12.35
N LEU A 122 -3.58 -29.77 -11.36
CA LEU A 122 -3.03 -30.33 -10.13
C LEU A 122 -2.28 -31.64 -10.40
N ALA A 123 -2.76 -32.50 -11.32
CA ALA A 123 -2.11 -33.76 -11.70
C ALA A 123 -0.70 -33.58 -12.28
N LYS A 124 -0.39 -32.40 -12.82
CA LYS A 124 0.95 -32.04 -13.32
C LYS A 124 1.95 -31.71 -12.18
N THR A 125 1.52 -31.73 -10.92
CA THR A 125 2.35 -31.33 -9.79
C THR A 125 3.11 -32.52 -9.22
N THR A 126 4.36 -32.68 -9.65
CA THR A 126 5.27 -33.69 -9.11
C THR A 126 5.67 -33.37 -7.68
N ILE A 127 5.42 -34.31 -6.76
CA ILE A 127 5.74 -34.21 -5.33
C ILE A 127 7.06 -34.96 -5.07
N GLY A 128 7.98 -34.39 -4.32
CA GLY A 128 9.25 -35.06 -4.08
C GLY A 128 10.29 -34.27 -3.32
N ASP A 129 11.51 -34.82 -3.30
CA ASP A 129 12.69 -34.12 -2.82
C ASP A 129 12.96 -32.87 -3.68
N PRO A 130 13.03 -31.66 -3.09
CA PRO A 130 13.30 -30.43 -3.84
C PRO A 130 14.66 -30.43 -4.57
N GLN A 131 15.58 -31.33 -4.25
CA GLN A 131 16.85 -31.49 -4.96
C GLN A 131 16.73 -32.27 -6.28
N VAL A 132 15.62 -32.98 -6.50
CA VAL A 132 15.42 -33.77 -7.71
C VAL A 132 14.78 -32.93 -8.82
N GLU A 133 15.40 -32.96 -10.00
CA GLU A 133 14.90 -32.26 -11.17
C GLU A 133 13.47 -32.70 -11.53
N GLY A 134 12.62 -31.76 -11.91
CA GLY A 134 11.23 -32.03 -12.25
C GLY A 134 10.26 -31.99 -11.08
N VAL A 135 10.72 -32.07 -9.83
CA VAL A 135 9.87 -31.85 -8.64
C VAL A 135 9.32 -30.42 -8.66
N ARG A 136 8.02 -30.28 -8.35
CA ARG A 136 7.29 -28.99 -8.35
C ARG A 136 6.75 -28.62 -6.98
N MET A 137 6.51 -29.59 -6.11
CA MET A 137 6.05 -29.37 -4.74
C MET A 137 6.86 -30.20 -3.76
N GLY A 138 7.41 -29.55 -2.73
CA GLY A 138 8.12 -30.20 -1.63
C GLY A 138 7.19 -30.67 -0.51
N ALA A 139 7.78 -30.91 0.66
CA ALA A 139 7.08 -31.36 1.86
C ALA A 139 6.48 -30.20 2.68
N LEU A 140 5.58 -30.54 3.61
CA LEU A 140 5.23 -29.69 4.75
C LEU A 140 6.45 -29.54 5.68
N ALA A 141 6.41 -28.54 6.57
CA ALA A 141 7.53 -28.19 7.44
C ALA A 141 7.89 -29.29 8.45
N SER A 142 6.92 -30.13 8.85
CA SER A 142 7.14 -31.24 9.78
C SER A 142 6.09 -32.34 9.66
N ARG A 143 6.37 -33.52 10.20
CA ARG A 143 5.41 -34.63 10.30
C ARG A 143 4.25 -34.32 11.25
N ALA A 144 4.47 -33.45 12.25
CA ALA A 144 3.40 -32.97 13.11
C ALA A 144 2.39 -32.13 12.30
N GLN A 145 2.89 -31.28 11.38
CA GLN A 145 2.04 -30.53 10.45
C GLN A 145 1.27 -31.45 9.48
N VAL A 146 1.88 -32.53 8.97
CA VAL A 146 1.15 -33.53 8.17
C VAL A 146 -0.04 -34.10 8.94
N LYS A 147 0.16 -34.48 10.21
CA LYS A 147 -0.89 -35.01 11.07
C LYS A 147 -2.02 -33.99 11.27
N GLU A 148 -1.66 -32.75 11.58
CA GLU A 148 -2.63 -31.67 11.78
C GLU A 148 -3.46 -31.41 10.51
N VAL A 149 -2.80 -31.23 9.35
CA VAL A 149 -3.49 -31.01 8.06
C VAL A 149 -4.40 -32.20 7.74
N ARG A 150 -3.93 -33.43 7.96
CA ARG A 150 -4.72 -34.65 7.73
C ARG A 150 -6.00 -34.67 8.58
N GLU A 151 -5.89 -34.37 9.88
CA GLU A 151 -7.05 -34.32 10.78
C GLU A 151 -8.08 -33.28 10.34
N LYS A 152 -7.63 -32.12 9.84
CA LYS A 152 -8.52 -31.08 9.29
C LYS A 152 -9.20 -31.51 8.00
N VAL A 153 -8.47 -32.17 7.09
CA VAL A 153 -9.05 -32.74 5.86
C VAL A 153 -10.08 -33.82 6.20
N GLU A 154 -9.79 -34.71 7.15
CA GLU A 154 -10.73 -35.76 7.59
C GLU A 154 -11.99 -35.16 8.24
N GLN A 155 -11.88 -34.02 8.94
CA GLN A 155 -13.03 -33.28 9.46
C GLN A 155 -13.88 -32.69 8.33
N LEU A 156 -13.26 -32.00 7.37
CA LEU A 156 -13.94 -31.42 6.20
C LEU A 156 -14.61 -32.52 5.35
N ALA A 157 -13.95 -33.67 5.19
CA ALA A 157 -14.41 -34.79 4.37
C ALA A 157 -15.71 -35.45 4.84
N LYS A 158 -16.16 -35.16 6.07
CA LYS A 158 -17.44 -35.67 6.62
C LYS A 158 -18.65 -35.10 5.89
N THR A 159 -18.54 -33.87 5.41
CA THR A 159 -19.64 -33.12 4.77
C THR A 159 -19.28 -32.62 3.38
N THR A 160 -18.00 -32.66 3.01
CA THR A 160 -17.47 -32.12 1.76
C THR A 160 -16.67 -33.21 1.02
N GLN A 161 -17.05 -33.55 -0.21
CA GLN A 161 -16.41 -34.67 -0.93
C GLN A 161 -15.00 -34.31 -1.40
N ILE A 162 -14.03 -35.21 -1.27
CA ILE A 162 -12.73 -35.08 -1.96
C ILE A 162 -12.92 -35.45 -3.43
N VAL A 163 -12.63 -34.51 -4.34
CA VAL A 163 -12.79 -34.67 -5.78
C VAL A 163 -11.47 -34.76 -6.54
N TYR A 164 -10.35 -34.40 -5.90
CA TYR A 164 -9.01 -34.66 -6.41
C TYR A 164 -8.02 -34.90 -5.26
N GLY A 165 -7.05 -35.77 -5.52
CA GLY A 165 -5.99 -36.13 -4.58
C GLY A 165 -6.39 -37.23 -3.59
N SER A 166 -5.43 -37.66 -2.79
CA SER A 166 -5.64 -38.68 -1.75
C SER A 166 -4.71 -38.42 -0.58
N LEU A 167 -5.21 -38.68 0.63
CA LEU A 167 -4.41 -38.62 1.87
C LEU A 167 -3.38 -39.77 1.92
N ASP A 168 -3.66 -40.87 1.23
CA ASP A 168 -2.89 -42.12 1.34
C ASP A 168 -2.29 -42.58 0.00
N ASP A 169 -2.90 -42.24 -1.13
CA ASP A 169 -2.49 -42.72 -2.45
C ASP A 169 -1.89 -41.60 -3.31
N PHE A 170 -0.57 -41.44 -3.21
CA PHE A 170 0.20 -40.50 -4.01
C PHE A 170 1.66 -40.93 -4.04
N GLN A 171 2.34 -40.59 -5.14
CA GLN A 171 3.75 -40.89 -5.35
C GLN A 171 4.64 -39.74 -4.90
N VAL A 172 5.80 -40.09 -4.35
CA VAL A 172 6.85 -39.16 -3.96
C VAL A 172 8.11 -39.51 -4.74
N VAL A 173 8.66 -38.56 -5.48
CA VAL A 173 9.86 -38.75 -6.30
C VAL A 173 11.10 -38.41 -5.47
N GLY A 174 12.10 -39.29 -5.49
CA GLY A 174 13.40 -39.03 -4.87
C GLY A 174 13.43 -39.06 -3.34
N ALA A 175 12.32 -39.39 -2.68
CA ALA A 175 12.24 -39.49 -1.23
C ALA A 175 11.31 -40.62 -0.77
N ASP A 176 11.50 -41.04 0.48
CA ASP A 176 10.64 -42.00 1.16
C ASP A 176 9.42 -41.27 1.74
N LYS A 177 8.24 -41.61 1.22
CA LYS A 177 6.96 -41.01 1.60
C LYS A 177 6.67 -41.10 3.09
N ASP A 178 6.99 -42.23 3.73
CA ASP A 178 6.63 -42.51 5.12
C ASP A 178 7.60 -41.88 6.12
N LYS A 179 8.81 -41.54 5.65
CA LYS A 179 9.82 -40.82 6.44
C LYS A 179 9.72 -39.31 6.29
N GLY A 180 9.27 -38.83 5.13
CA GLY A 180 9.10 -37.42 4.84
C GLY A 180 7.81 -36.81 5.40
N ALA A 181 7.66 -35.50 5.23
CA ALA A 181 6.47 -34.74 5.61
C ALA A 181 5.61 -34.41 4.37
N PHE A 182 5.34 -35.39 3.52
CA PHE A 182 4.67 -35.17 2.23
C PHE A 182 3.14 -35.28 2.34
N LEU A 183 2.44 -34.53 1.50
CA LEU A 183 0.99 -34.62 1.32
C LEU A 183 0.65 -34.32 -0.16
N SER A 184 -0.32 -35.05 -0.71
CA SER A 184 -0.92 -34.70 -2.02
C SER A 184 -1.66 -33.37 -1.93
N PRO A 185 -1.76 -32.58 -3.01
CA PRO A 185 -2.80 -31.58 -3.12
C PRO A 185 -4.18 -32.25 -2.98
N ILE A 186 -5.07 -31.66 -2.17
CA ILE A 186 -6.43 -32.14 -1.95
C ILE A 186 -7.41 -31.06 -2.37
N LEU A 187 -8.28 -31.38 -3.33
CA LEU A 187 -9.40 -30.52 -3.70
C LEU A 187 -10.68 -31.15 -3.17
N LEU A 188 -11.41 -30.41 -2.34
CA LEU A 188 -12.74 -30.78 -1.90
C LEU A 188 -13.81 -30.07 -2.73
N LEU A 189 -15.03 -30.59 -2.74
CA LEU A 189 -16.20 -30.00 -3.38
C LEU A 189 -17.36 -29.92 -2.38
N ASN A 190 -17.80 -28.69 -2.10
CA ASN A 190 -18.99 -28.42 -1.31
C ASN A 190 -20.10 -27.93 -2.24
N THR A 191 -21.05 -28.80 -2.58
CA THR A 191 -22.17 -28.45 -3.47
C THR A 191 -23.28 -27.66 -2.78
N GLN A 192 -23.27 -27.55 -1.45
CA GLN A 192 -24.26 -26.79 -0.67
C GLN A 192 -23.56 -25.89 0.38
N PRO A 193 -22.75 -24.91 -0.05
CA PRO A 193 -21.83 -24.19 0.81
C PRO A 193 -22.50 -23.29 1.86
N PHE A 194 -23.77 -22.93 1.69
CA PHE A 194 -24.57 -22.23 2.70
C PHE A 194 -25.11 -23.16 3.80
N LYS A 195 -25.22 -24.47 3.52
CA LYS A 195 -25.74 -25.47 4.46
C LYS A 195 -24.64 -26.19 5.23
N PHE A 196 -23.60 -26.60 4.53
CA PHE A 196 -22.44 -27.27 5.12
C PHE A 196 -21.30 -26.27 5.30
N THR A 197 -21.21 -25.69 6.50
CA THR A 197 -20.36 -24.50 6.72
C THR A 197 -18.94 -24.83 7.19
N ASP A 198 -18.57 -26.10 7.34
CA ASP A 198 -17.25 -26.50 7.87
C ASP A 198 -16.09 -25.87 7.08
N SER A 199 -16.22 -25.76 5.74
CA SER A 199 -15.22 -25.12 4.88
C SER A 199 -15.11 -23.61 5.04
N HIS A 200 -16.01 -22.98 5.80
CA HIS A 200 -15.93 -21.57 6.21
C HIS A 200 -15.37 -21.39 7.61
N ASP A 201 -15.11 -22.48 8.35
CA ASP A 201 -14.67 -22.45 9.74
C ASP A 201 -13.35 -23.19 10.01
N ILE A 202 -13.04 -24.20 9.20
CA ILE A 202 -11.88 -25.07 9.39
C ILE A 202 -10.83 -24.78 8.31
N GLU A 203 -9.64 -24.33 8.72
CA GLU A 203 -8.48 -24.25 7.84
C GLU A 203 -7.62 -25.52 7.96
N ALA A 204 -7.29 -26.10 6.79
CA ALA A 204 -6.25 -27.10 6.67
C ALA A 204 -4.99 -26.40 6.09
N PHE A 205 -4.00 -26.12 6.94
CA PHE A 205 -2.81 -25.33 6.59
C PHE A 205 -1.78 -26.11 5.75
N GLY A 206 -2.18 -26.45 4.53
CA GLY A 206 -1.40 -27.24 3.58
C GLY A 206 -1.94 -27.11 2.16
N PRO A 207 -1.67 -28.06 1.27
CA PRO A 207 -2.07 -27.98 -0.14
C PRO A 207 -3.56 -28.36 -0.33
N VAL A 208 -4.46 -27.68 0.38
CA VAL A 208 -5.90 -28.01 0.47
C VAL A 208 -6.73 -26.80 0.08
N SER A 209 -7.75 -27.01 -0.76
CA SER A 209 -8.77 -26.01 -1.09
C SER A 209 -10.14 -26.67 -1.32
N THR A 210 -11.22 -25.92 -1.08
CA THR A 210 -12.60 -26.37 -1.34
C THR A 210 -13.22 -25.57 -2.47
N LEU A 211 -13.76 -26.25 -3.48
CA LEU A 211 -14.57 -25.69 -4.57
C LEU A 211 -16.03 -25.53 -4.13
N MET A 212 -16.65 -24.39 -4.46
CA MET A 212 -18.00 -24.01 -4.02
C MET A 212 -18.76 -23.29 -5.15
N PRO A 213 -20.00 -23.67 -5.47
CA PRO A 213 -20.82 -22.96 -6.45
C PRO A 213 -21.52 -21.73 -5.87
N TYR A 214 -21.81 -20.73 -6.71
CA TYR A 214 -22.68 -19.59 -6.44
C TYR A 214 -23.60 -19.31 -7.64
N LYS A 215 -24.73 -18.61 -7.43
CA LYS A 215 -25.70 -18.29 -8.51
C LYS A 215 -25.55 -16.90 -9.10
N ASN A 216 -25.27 -15.91 -8.26
CA ASN A 216 -25.05 -14.53 -8.63
C ASN A 216 -23.91 -13.92 -7.80
N ILE A 217 -23.42 -12.76 -8.21
CA ILE A 217 -22.22 -12.18 -7.59
C ILE A 217 -22.46 -11.81 -6.11
N GLU A 218 -23.70 -11.53 -5.72
CA GLU A 218 -24.10 -11.31 -4.34
C GLU A 218 -23.91 -12.56 -3.48
N GLU A 219 -24.28 -13.75 -3.98
CA GLU A 219 -23.97 -15.02 -3.31
C GLU A 219 -22.45 -15.26 -3.24
N ALA A 220 -21.68 -14.87 -4.27
CA ALA A 220 -20.21 -15.00 -4.23
C ALA A 220 -19.60 -14.11 -3.13
N VAL A 221 -20.10 -12.89 -2.97
CA VAL A 221 -19.75 -11.98 -1.87
C VAL A 221 -20.12 -12.58 -0.53
N GLU A 222 -21.34 -13.09 -0.37
CA GLU A 222 -21.80 -13.71 0.87
C GLU A 222 -20.88 -14.88 1.25
N LEU A 223 -20.63 -15.78 0.31
CA LEU A 223 -19.71 -16.90 0.51
C LEU A 223 -18.30 -16.42 0.88
N ALA A 224 -17.73 -15.43 0.17
CA ALA A 224 -16.42 -14.88 0.52
C ALA A 224 -16.40 -14.36 1.97
N ASN A 225 -17.45 -13.64 2.39
CA ASN A 225 -17.60 -13.05 3.71
C ASN A 225 -17.84 -14.08 4.83
N MET A 226 -18.40 -15.27 4.51
CA MET A 226 -18.54 -16.38 5.47
C MET A 226 -17.21 -16.87 6.05
N GLY A 227 -16.06 -16.48 5.46
CA GLY A 227 -14.72 -16.66 6.05
C GLY A 227 -14.48 -15.85 7.34
N LYS A 228 -15.39 -14.94 7.70
CA LYS A 228 -15.38 -14.12 8.93
C LYS A 228 -14.13 -13.23 9.07
N GLY A 229 -13.69 -12.68 7.94
CA GLY A 229 -12.49 -11.85 7.85
C GLY A 229 -11.26 -12.63 7.42
N SER A 230 -10.72 -12.31 6.25
CA SER A 230 -9.58 -12.99 5.62
C SER A 230 -8.47 -11.99 5.30
N LEU A 231 -7.24 -12.49 5.15
CA LEU A 231 -6.09 -11.68 4.74
C LEU A 231 -6.26 -11.19 3.29
N VAL A 232 -6.68 -12.08 2.39
CA VAL A 232 -6.79 -11.76 0.96
C VAL A 232 -7.95 -12.52 0.30
N CYS A 233 -8.53 -11.91 -0.73
CA CYS A 233 -9.24 -12.65 -1.77
C CYS A 233 -8.81 -12.23 -3.18
N SER A 234 -9.19 -13.01 -4.19
CA SER A 234 -9.09 -12.64 -5.60
C SER A 234 -10.38 -12.85 -6.36
N ILE A 235 -10.56 -12.12 -7.46
CA ILE A 235 -11.60 -12.38 -8.46
C ILE A 235 -10.98 -12.37 -9.85
N ALA A 236 -11.29 -13.38 -10.67
CA ALA A 236 -10.87 -13.44 -12.07
C ALA A 236 -12.05 -13.06 -12.99
N THR A 237 -12.00 -11.89 -13.61
CA THR A 237 -13.07 -11.35 -14.48
C THR A 237 -12.53 -10.25 -15.38
N ALA A 238 -13.05 -10.13 -16.60
CA ALA A 238 -12.79 -9.01 -17.50
C ALA A 238 -13.89 -7.94 -17.42
N ASP A 239 -14.99 -8.22 -16.71
CA ASP A 239 -16.11 -7.31 -16.55
C ASP A 239 -15.88 -6.32 -15.38
N PRO A 240 -15.77 -5.00 -15.64
CA PRO A 240 -15.56 -4.01 -14.60
C PRO A 240 -16.75 -3.85 -13.65
N GLU A 241 -17.99 -4.16 -14.07
CA GLU A 241 -19.18 -4.07 -13.21
C GLU A 241 -19.14 -5.20 -12.17
N VAL A 242 -18.86 -6.44 -12.61
CA VAL A 242 -18.66 -7.60 -11.72
C VAL A 242 -17.52 -7.34 -10.74
N ALA A 243 -16.38 -6.85 -11.23
CA ALA A 243 -15.24 -6.53 -10.37
C ALA A 243 -15.58 -5.46 -9.33
N THR A 244 -16.33 -4.42 -9.71
CA THR A 244 -16.75 -3.33 -8.82
C THR A 244 -17.70 -3.85 -7.75
N GLU A 245 -18.74 -4.57 -8.15
CA GLU A 245 -19.77 -5.09 -7.25
C GLU A 245 -19.16 -6.06 -6.22
N PHE A 246 -18.36 -7.02 -6.68
CA PHE A 246 -17.67 -7.95 -5.79
C PHE A 246 -16.73 -7.21 -4.82
N THR A 247 -15.92 -6.28 -5.33
CA THR A 247 -14.96 -5.54 -4.51
C THR A 247 -15.67 -4.76 -3.40
N TYR A 248 -16.75 -4.05 -3.70
CA TYR A 248 -17.51 -3.31 -2.70
C TYR A 248 -18.19 -4.22 -1.68
N GLY A 249 -18.72 -5.37 -2.11
CA GLY A 249 -19.34 -6.34 -1.22
C GLY A 249 -18.35 -7.06 -0.29
N ALA A 250 -17.12 -7.32 -0.75
CA ALA A 250 -16.13 -8.14 -0.05
C ALA A 250 -15.09 -7.33 0.75
N ALA A 251 -14.82 -6.07 0.40
CA ALA A 251 -13.70 -5.30 0.96
C ALA A 251 -13.74 -5.12 2.50
N THR A 252 -14.93 -5.11 3.10
CA THR A 252 -15.07 -5.01 4.56
C THR A 252 -14.58 -6.25 5.32
N HIS A 253 -14.36 -7.36 4.62
CA HIS A 253 -13.93 -8.64 5.18
C HIS A 253 -12.53 -9.07 4.71
N HIS A 254 -11.84 -8.29 3.88
CA HIS A 254 -10.56 -8.69 3.28
C HIS A 254 -9.57 -7.53 3.35
N GLY A 255 -8.36 -7.76 3.86
CA GLY A 255 -7.33 -6.71 3.88
C GLY A 255 -6.71 -6.44 2.51
N ARG A 256 -6.85 -7.38 1.56
CA ARG A 256 -6.41 -7.23 0.17
C ARG A 256 -7.35 -7.95 -0.80
N ILE A 257 -7.62 -7.32 -1.94
CA ILE A 257 -8.35 -7.93 -3.05
C ILE A 257 -7.48 -7.84 -4.31
N LEU A 258 -7.27 -8.98 -4.99
CA LEU A 258 -6.65 -9.04 -6.31
C LEU A 258 -7.72 -9.22 -7.38
N VAL A 259 -7.94 -8.21 -8.21
CA VAL A 259 -8.75 -8.35 -9.43
C VAL A 259 -7.82 -8.80 -10.56
N LEU A 260 -8.03 -10.01 -11.07
CA LEU A 260 -7.18 -10.66 -12.05
C LEU A 260 -7.89 -10.72 -13.41
N ASN A 261 -7.21 -10.25 -14.45
CA ASN A 261 -7.62 -10.37 -15.84
C ASN A 261 -6.39 -10.49 -16.75
N ASN A 262 -6.61 -10.67 -18.05
CA ASN A 262 -5.52 -10.79 -19.02
C ASN A 262 -4.50 -9.62 -19.01
N GLU A 263 -4.94 -8.41 -18.69
CA GLU A 263 -4.07 -7.23 -18.63
C GLU A 263 -3.20 -7.23 -17.37
N CYS A 264 -3.81 -7.47 -16.21
CA CYS A 264 -3.15 -7.55 -14.91
C CYS A 264 -2.12 -8.69 -14.87
N ALA A 265 -2.45 -9.85 -15.45
CA ALA A 265 -1.67 -11.07 -15.32
C ALA A 265 -0.23 -10.99 -15.86
N LYS A 266 0.08 -10.03 -16.73
CA LYS A 266 1.42 -9.89 -17.35
C LYS A 266 2.49 -9.52 -16.32
N GLU A 267 2.12 -8.71 -15.33
CA GLU A 267 3.02 -8.17 -14.31
C GLU A 267 2.49 -8.40 -12.88
N SER A 268 1.40 -9.17 -12.74
CA SER A 268 0.83 -9.52 -11.44
C SER A 268 1.84 -10.30 -10.60
N THR A 269 1.93 -9.93 -9.33
CA THR A 269 2.74 -10.63 -8.33
C THR A 269 2.03 -11.87 -7.76
N GLY A 270 0.77 -12.09 -8.14
CA GLY A 270 -0.06 -13.20 -7.68
C GLY A 270 -0.78 -12.92 -6.36
N HIS A 271 -1.72 -13.81 -6.05
CA HIS A 271 -2.57 -13.77 -4.87
C HIS A 271 -1.74 -13.89 -3.59
N GLY A 272 -0.81 -14.84 -3.52
CA GLY A 272 -0.08 -15.16 -2.29
C GLY A 272 1.30 -14.53 -2.16
N SER A 273 1.51 -13.36 -2.76
CA SER A 273 2.72 -12.54 -2.62
C SER A 273 2.36 -11.17 -2.03
N PRO A 274 2.39 -11.00 -0.69
CA PRO A 274 2.13 -9.69 -0.08
C PRO A 274 3.23 -8.70 -0.46
N MET A 275 2.83 -7.51 -0.93
CA MET A 275 3.77 -6.48 -1.38
C MET A 275 4.07 -5.49 -0.25
N PRO A 276 5.34 -5.08 -0.04
CA PRO A 276 5.71 -4.25 1.11
C PRO A 276 5.05 -2.87 1.16
N LEU A 277 4.57 -2.37 0.01
CA LEU A 277 3.84 -1.10 -0.08
C LEU A 277 2.32 -1.24 0.08
N MET A 278 1.79 -2.47 0.05
CA MET A 278 0.37 -2.77 0.26
C MET A 278 0.17 -3.29 1.69
N ILE A 279 -1.04 -3.11 2.22
CA ILE A 279 -1.40 -3.65 3.54
C ILE A 279 -1.40 -5.18 3.46
N HIS A 280 -0.78 -5.81 4.46
CA HIS A 280 -0.87 -7.24 4.74
C HIS A 280 -1.52 -7.42 6.10
N GLY A 281 -2.74 -7.95 6.14
CA GLY A 281 -3.57 -7.97 7.33
C GLY A 281 -5.02 -8.25 6.96
N GLY A 282 -5.92 -8.29 7.93
CA GLY A 282 -7.33 -8.55 7.66
C GLY A 282 -8.17 -8.53 8.93
N PRO A 283 -9.48 -8.21 8.82
CA PRO A 283 -10.37 -8.13 9.98
C PRO A 283 -10.69 -9.52 10.54
N GLY A 284 -11.37 -9.56 11.70
CA GLY A 284 -12.00 -10.77 12.21
C GLY A 284 -11.03 -11.93 12.44
N ARG A 285 -11.25 -13.06 11.75
CA ARG A 285 -10.45 -14.28 11.92
C ARG A 285 -8.97 -14.06 11.60
N ALA A 286 -8.66 -13.30 10.55
CA ALA A 286 -7.30 -12.96 10.14
C ALA A 286 -6.50 -12.15 11.19
N GLY A 287 -7.18 -11.66 12.24
CA GLY A 287 -6.55 -11.16 13.47
C GLY A 287 -6.81 -9.69 13.77
N GLY A 288 -7.26 -8.92 12.78
CA GLY A 288 -7.59 -7.50 12.89
C GLY A 288 -6.37 -6.57 12.87
N GLY A 289 -5.16 -7.13 12.72
CA GLY A 289 -3.92 -6.38 12.57
C GLY A 289 -3.63 -5.97 11.13
N GLU A 290 -2.69 -5.04 10.99
CA GLU A 290 -2.12 -4.60 9.72
C GLU A 290 -0.59 -4.62 9.80
N GLU A 291 0.06 -5.02 8.73
CA GLU A 291 1.49 -5.03 8.52
C GLU A 291 1.82 -4.46 7.13
N MET A 292 3.10 -4.19 6.88
CA MET A 292 3.57 -3.62 5.62
C MET A 292 2.92 -2.26 5.32
N GLY A 293 2.28 -2.05 4.17
CA GLY A 293 1.56 -0.80 3.89
C GLY A 293 2.46 0.44 3.71
N GLY A 294 3.75 0.24 3.41
CA GLY A 294 4.73 1.31 3.27
C GLY A 294 4.94 2.08 4.58
N LEU A 295 4.66 3.39 4.56
CA LEU A 295 4.80 4.22 5.76
C LEU A 295 3.82 3.83 6.88
N ARG A 296 2.65 3.25 6.55
CA ARG A 296 1.66 2.82 7.56
C ARG A 296 2.25 1.80 8.53
N GLY A 297 3.02 0.84 8.01
CA GLY A 297 3.71 -0.18 8.82
C GLY A 297 4.70 0.40 9.82
N VAL A 298 5.34 1.52 9.47
CA VAL A 298 6.30 2.20 10.35
C VAL A 298 5.57 2.93 11.48
N GLU A 299 4.38 3.47 11.22
CA GLU A 299 3.62 4.24 12.21
C GLU A 299 3.21 3.41 13.45
N HIS A 300 3.10 2.08 13.32
CA HIS A 300 2.84 1.19 14.47
C HIS A 300 3.97 1.20 15.51
N PHE A 301 5.18 1.56 15.12
CA PHE A 301 6.35 1.65 15.99
C PHE A 301 6.65 3.09 16.45
N MET A 302 5.71 4.02 16.22
CA MET A 302 5.81 5.43 16.59
C MET A 302 4.66 5.84 17.52
N GLN A 303 4.90 6.84 18.37
CA GLN A 303 3.84 7.49 19.13
C GLN A 303 3.41 8.77 18.41
N ARG A 304 2.17 8.81 17.91
CA ARG A 304 1.59 10.03 17.34
C ARG A 304 1.22 11.01 18.46
N VAL A 305 1.66 12.26 18.34
CA VAL A 305 1.42 13.31 19.33
C VAL A 305 0.85 14.56 18.65
N ALA A 306 -0.29 15.04 19.15
CA ALA A 306 -0.83 16.34 18.74
C ALA A 306 -0.15 17.46 19.54
N ILE A 307 0.67 18.26 18.88
CA ILE A 307 1.39 19.39 19.50
C ILE A 307 0.66 20.68 19.17
N GLN A 308 0.25 21.43 20.19
CA GLN A 308 -0.38 22.74 20.03
C GLN A 308 0.60 23.84 20.43
N GLY A 309 0.57 24.96 19.71
CA GLY A 309 1.45 26.10 19.96
C GLY A 309 1.29 27.17 18.89
N SER A 310 2.01 28.28 19.05
CA SER A 310 2.09 29.28 17.99
C SER A 310 2.83 28.70 16.77
N PRO A 311 2.55 29.19 15.55
CA PRO A 311 3.25 28.73 14.34
C PRO A 311 4.77 28.80 14.46
N THR A 312 5.30 29.84 15.10
CA THR A 312 6.74 30.00 15.37
C THR A 312 7.29 28.88 16.25
N MET A 313 6.59 28.53 17.33
CA MET A 313 7.04 27.47 18.22
C MET A 313 6.93 26.10 17.55
N LEU A 314 5.84 25.85 16.82
CA LEU A 314 5.66 24.61 16.07
C LEU A 314 6.72 24.46 14.97
N THR A 315 7.14 25.56 14.33
CA THR A 315 8.25 25.56 13.37
C THR A 315 9.56 25.13 14.03
N ALA A 316 9.87 25.67 15.20
CA ALA A 316 11.07 25.32 15.95
C ALA A 316 11.06 23.84 16.41
N ILE A 317 9.90 23.34 16.83
CA ILE A 317 9.74 21.94 17.30
C ILE A 317 9.84 20.95 16.14
N THR A 318 9.17 21.24 15.02
CA THR A 318 9.05 20.29 13.89
C THR A 318 10.19 20.40 12.89
N GLY A 319 10.94 21.50 12.87
CA GLY A 319 11.89 21.80 11.81
C GLY A 319 11.23 22.11 10.46
N VAL A 320 9.92 22.34 10.44
CA VAL A 320 9.13 22.66 9.24
C VAL A 320 8.39 23.98 9.46
N TYR A 321 8.59 24.94 8.57
CA TYR A 321 7.94 26.24 8.62
C TYR A 321 6.42 26.11 8.58
N GLN A 322 5.77 26.71 9.57
CA GLN A 322 4.33 26.86 9.65
C GLN A 322 3.93 28.24 9.14
N GLN A 323 2.85 28.33 8.36
CA GLN A 323 2.37 29.63 7.88
C GLN A 323 2.04 30.56 9.07
N GLY A 324 2.47 31.81 8.98
CA GLY A 324 2.34 32.79 10.06
C GLY A 324 3.42 32.70 11.15
N ALA A 325 4.41 31.80 11.01
CA ALA A 325 5.58 31.79 11.87
C ALA A 325 6.46 33.03 11.63
N LYS A 326 7.31 33.35 12.61
CA LYS A 326 8.28 34.44 12.51
C LYS A 326 9.23 34.19 11.33
N GLN A 327 9.35 35.17 10.45
CA GLN A 327 10.23 35.15 9.28
C GLN A 327 11.61 35.70 9.64
N ILE A 328 12.64 35.18 8.98
CA ILE A 328 14.03 35.59 9.16
C ILE A 328 14.53 36.13 7.83
N GLU A 329 14.64 37.45 7.71
CA GLU A 329 15.23 38.09 6.53
C GLU A 329 16.75 38.15 6.69
N LYS A 330 17.48 37.88 5.60
CA LYS A 330 18.94 37.96 5.53
C LYS A 330 19.35 38.72 4.27
N ASP A 331 20.53 39.35 4.32
CA ASP A 331 21.04 40.20 3.23
C ASP A 331 21.40 39.43 1.95
N VAL A 332 21.62 38.12 2.06
CA VAL A 332 22.01 37.26 0.94
C VAL A 332 20.81 36.46 0.46
N HIS A 333 20.51 36.58 -0.83
CA HIS A 333 19.45 35.83 -1.50
C HIS A 333 19.58 34.32 -1.23
N PRO A 334 18.52 33.63 -0.79
CA PRO A 334 18.59 32.23 -0.36
C PRO A 334 19.09 31.28 -1.46
N PHE A 335 18.72 31.50 -2.73
CA PHE A 335 19.20 30.67 -3.86
C PHE A 335 20.72 30.73 -4.11
N ARG A 336 21.45 31.64 -3.43
CA ARG A 336 22.91 31.71 -3.48
C ARG A 336 23.60 30.88 -2.39
N LYS A 337 22.84 30.27 -1.50
CA LYS A 337 23.34 29.52 -0.33
C LYS A 337 23.33 28.03 -0.60
N HIS A 338 24.32 27.33 -0.06
CA HIS A 338 24.33 25.86 -0.06
C HIS A 338 23.30 25.32 0.93
N PHE A 339 23.00 24.03 0.81
CA PHE A 339 21.99 23.36 1.62
C PHE A 339 22.16 23.61 3.14
N GLU A 340 23.37 23.55 3.67
CA GLU A 340 23.69 23.70 5.10
C GLU A 340 23.57 25.16 5.57
N GLU A 341 23.73 26.12 4.67
CA GLU A 341 23.69 27.56 4.96
C GLU A 341 22.26 28.11 5.03
N LEU A 342 21.29 27.33 4.52
CA LEU A 342 19.87 27.64 4.58
C LEU A 342 19.27 27.27 5.93
N GLU A 343 18.46 28.17 6.47
CA GLU A 343 17.77 28.01 7.73
C GLU A 343 16.25 27.97 7.50
N ILE A 344 15.53 27.12 8.24
CA ILE A 344 14.07 27.11 8.22
C ILE A 344 13.55 28.48 8.66
N SER A 345 12.47 28.95 8.05
CA SER A 345 11.92 30.31 8.23
C SER A 345 12.74 31.44 7.60
N GLU A 346 13.89 31.15 6.95
CA GLU A 346 14.58 32.17 6.17
C GLU A 346 13.69 32.61 4.99
N THR A 347 13.39 33.91 4.92
CA THR A 347 12.43 34.47 3.97
C THR A 347 13.10 35.53 3.11
N TRP A 348 12.90 35.41 1.80
CA TRP A 348 13.23 36.44 0.82
C TRP A 348 11.96 37.16 0.37
N ILE A 349 11.90 38.46 0.62
CA ILE A 349 10.82 39.33 0.16
C ILE A 349 11.27 39.99 -1.13
N THR A 350 10.55 39.75 -2.22
CA THR A 350 10.92 40.26 -3.53
C THR A 350 10.57 41.74 -3.69
N HIS A 351 11.07 42.35 -4.76
CA HIS A 351 10.46 43.56 -5.31
C HIS A 351 8.99 43.30 -5.69
N LYS A 352 8.23 44.37 -5.96
CA LYS A 352 6.80 44.28 -6.32
C LYS A 352 6.59 44.48 -7.83
N HIS A 353 5.47 43.97 -8.35
CA HIS A 353 5.02 44.16 -9.73
C HIS A 353 3.54 44.52 -9.77
N THR A 354 3.18 45.56 -10.51
CA THR A 354 1.78 45.89 -10.78
C THR A 354 1.30 45.14 -12.01
N VAL A 355 0.33 44.25 -11.82
CA VAL A 355 -0.26 43.46 -12.90
C VAL A 355 -1.03 44.37 -13.84
N THR A 356 -0.79 44.27 -15.14
CA THR A 356 -1.42 45.11 -16.17
C THR A 356 -2.25 44.27 -17.14
N GLU A 357 -3.13 44.91 -17.91
CA GLU A 357 -3.82 44.21 -19.01
C GLU A 357 -2.83 43.64 -20.05
N ALA A 358 -1.72 44.35 -20.29
CA ALA A 358 -0.69 43.89 -21.21
C ALA A 358 -0.05 42.57 -20.74
N ASP A 359 0.15 42.41 -19.43
CA ASP A 359 0.63 41.16 -18.86
C ASP A 359 -0.33 39.99 -19.16
N ILE A 360 -1.64 40.22 -18.96
CA ILE A 360 -2.70 39.23 -19.18
C ILE A 360 -2.74 38.84 -20.66
N VAL A 361 -2.75 39.82 -21.56
CA VAL A 361 -2.78 39.59 -23.01
C VAL A 361 -1.52 38.86 -23.48
N ASN A 362 -0.34 39.30 -23.03
CA ASN A 362 0.92 38.66 -23.42
C ASN A 362 1.00 37.22 -22.91
N PHE A 363 0.54 36.97 -21.67
CA PHE A 363 0.51 35.63 -21.14
C PHE A 363 -0.50 34.75 -21.87
N ALA A 364 -1.70 35.24 -22.19
CA ALA A 364 -2.67 34.53 -23.02
C ALA A 364 -2.07 34.15 -24.39
N ASN A 365 -1.34 35.07 -25.02
CA ASN A 365 -0.71 34.82 -26.31
C ASN A 365 0.40 33.76 -26.25
N VAL A 366 1.29 33.82 -25.24
CA VAL A 366 2.43 32.89 -25.14
C VAL A 366 2.01 31.51 -24.64
N SER A 367 1.02 31.44 -23.74
CA SER A 367 0.52 30.18 -23.17
C SER A 367 -0.57 29.52 -24.03
N GLY A 368 -1.25 30.30 -24.87
CA GLY A 368 -2.45 29.88 -25.59
C GLY A 368 -3.73 29.91 -24.74
N ASP A 369 -3.65 30.25 -23.46
CA ASP A 369 -4.80 30.29 -22.56
C ASP A 369 -5.63 31.56 -22.77
N ASN A 370 -6.65 31.43 -23.62
CA ASN A 370 -7.63 32.46 -23.94
C ASN A 370 -8.96 32.25 -23.19
N PHE A 371 -8.90 31.69 -21.97
CA PHE A 371 -10.09 31.52 -21.14
C PHE A 371 -10.82 32.86 -20.92
N TYR A 372 -12.16 32.83 -21.01
CA TYR A 372 -12.98 34.04 -21.11
C TYR A 372 -12.74 35.04 -19.97
N ALA A 373 -12.50 34.55 -18.73
CA ALA A 373 -12.27 35.40 -17.57
C ALA A 373 -11.02 36.29 -17.68
N HIS A 374 -10.10 35.97 -18.60
CA HIS A 374 -8.87 36.72 -18.82
C HIS A 374 -8.95 37.65 -20.04
N VAL A 375 -9.63 37.22 -21.11
CA VAL A 375 -9.54 37.88 -22.42
C VAL A 375 -10.86 38.46 -22.92
N ASP A 376 -12.00 38.08 -22.35
CA ASP A 376 -13.33 38.53 -22.79
C ASP A 376 -14.08 39.24 -21.66
N ALA A 377 -14.12 40.57 -21.74
CA ALA A 377 -14.82 41.39 -20.76
C ALA A 377 -16.36 41.33 -20.91
N THR A 378 -16.87 40.80 -22.03
CA THR A 378 -18.31 40.72 -22.31
C THR A 378 -18.96 39.44 -21.80
N SER A 379 -18.16 38.42 -21.47
CA SER A 379 -18.63 37.10 -21.01
C SER A 379 -18.50 36.90 -19.49
N LEU A 380 -18.60 37.98 -18.70
CA LEU A 380 -18.47 37.92 -17.23
C LEU A 380 -19.81 37.93 -16.48
N GLU A 381 -20.93 38.10 -17.20
CA GLU A 381 -22.27 38.04 -16.62
C GLU A 381 -22.54 36.65 -16.02
N GLY A 382 -23.04 36.62 -14.77
CA GLY A 382 -23.28 35.37 -14.04
C GLY A 382 -22.03 34.73 -13.41
N THR A 383 -20.87 35.38 -13.52
CA THR A 383 -19.61 34.93 -12.89
C THR A 383 -19.33 35.70 -11.59
N LEU A 384 -18.32 35.24 -10.84
CA LEU A 384 -17.83 35.93 -9.63
C LEU A 384 -16.86 37.08 -9.93
N PHE A 385 -16.54 37.33 -11.21
CA PHE A 385 -15.54 38.31 -11.61
C PHE A 385 -16.19 39.63 -12.02
N GLU A 386 -15.67 40.73 -11.48
CA GLU A 386 -16.15 42.10 -11.77
C GLU A 386 -15.48 42.69 -13.02
N GLY A 387 -14.52 41.98 -13.60
CA GLY A 387 -13.70 42.38 -14.73
C GLY A 387 -12.72 41.28 -15.12
N ARG A 388 -11.88 41.54 -16.13
CA ARG A 388 -10.83 40.60 -16.52
C ARG A 388 -9.85 40.41 -15.36
N VAL A 389 -9.50 39.18 -15.07
CA VAL A 389 -8.52 38.82 -14.04
C VAL A 389 -7.28 38.24 -14.69
N ALA A 390 -6.14 38.32 -14.03
CA ALA A 390 -4.92 37.68 -14.50
C ALA A 390 -4.98 36.16 -14.34
N HIS A 391 -4.32 35.44 -15.24
CA HIS A 391 -4.18 33.99 -15.16
C HIS A 391 -3.47 33.59 -13.87
N GLY A 392 -3.97 32.58 -13.15
CA GLY A 392 -3.24 32.04 -12.00
C GLY A 392 -1.83 31.59 -12.37
N TYR A 393 -1.66 30.95 -13.54
CA TYR A 393 -0.34 30.55 -14.04
C TYR A 393 0.55 31.72 -14.43
N TYR A 394 -0.02 32.85 -14.85
CA TYR A 394 0.75 34.09 -15.00
C TYR A 394 1.29 34.54 -13.64
N ILE A 395 0.45 34.55 -12.59
CA ILE A 395 0.87 34.95 -11.24
C ILE A 395 2.01 34.07 -10.73
N LEU A 396 1.93 32.73 -10.91
CA LEU A 396 3.03 31.83 -10.54
C LEU A 396 4.30 32.08 -11.37
N SER A 397 4.16 32.22 -12.68
CA SER A 397 5.29 32.45 -13.58
C SER A 397 5.99 33.77 -13.25
N LYS A 398 5.20 34.81 -12.98
CA LYS A 398 5.69 36.12 -12.57
C LYS A 398 6.34 36.05 -11.20
N ALA A 399 5.75 35.34 -10.24
CA ALA A 399 6.34 35.12 -8.93
C ALA A 399 7.73 34.45 -9.04
N ALA A 400 7.85 33.38 -9.84
CA ALA A 400 9.14 32.74 -10.11
C ALA A 400 10.15 33.72 -10.72
N GLY A 401 9.74 34.53 -11.68
CA GLY A 401 10.59 35.59 -12.24
C GLY A 401 11.05 36.64 -11.20
N MET A 402 10.35 36.76 -10.07
CA MET A 402 10.67 37.72 -9.00
C MET A 402 11.58 37.12 -7.92
N PHE A 403 11.47 35.83 -7.60
CA PHE A 403 12.23 35.18 -6.51
C PHE A 403 13.40 34.29 -6.98
N VAL A 404 13.49 33.93 -8.26
CA VAL A 404 14.60 33.11 -8.75
C VAL A 404 15.83 33.99 -9.01
N ASP A 405 16.98 33.63 -8.41
CA ASP A 405 18.26 34.26 -8.74
C ASP A 405 18.75 33.75 -10.12
N PRO A 406 19.00 34.63 -11.10
CA PRO A 406 19.32 34.21 -12.48
C PRO A 406 20.77 33.73 -12.66
N LYS A 407 21.66 34.02 -11.70
CA LYS A 407 23.07 33.62 -11.78
C LYS A 407 23.24 32.16 -11.38
N LYS A 408 24.24 31.49 -11.95
CA LYS A 408 24.64 30.14 -11.52
C LYS A 408 24.97 30.14 -10.03
N GLY A 409 24.33 29.26 -9.28
CA GLY A 409 24.49 29.13 -7.83
C GLY A 409 24.31 27.69 -7.35
N PRO A 410 24.13 27.48 -6.04
CA PRO A 410 23.94 26.16 -5.45
C PRO A 410 22.61 25.48 -5.80
N VAL A 411 21.58 26.23 -6.22
CA VAL A 411 20.34 25.64 -6.73
C VAL A 411 20.62 24.95 -8.06
N LEU A 412 20.44 23.63 -8.08
CA LEU A 412 20.73 22.77 -9.24
C LEU A 412 19.52 22.67 -10.17
N LEU A 413 18.34 22.52 -9.58
CA LEU A 413 17.11 22.27 -10.33
C LEU A 413 15.89 22.63 -9.48
N ASN A 414 14.96 23.39 -10.05
CA ASN A 414 13.61 23.53 -9.52
C ASN A 414 12.69 22.58 -10.32
N TYR A 415 12.22 21.50 -9.69
CA TYR A 415 11.59 20.38 -10.41
C TYR A 415 10.16 20.06 -9.97
N GLY A 416 9.68 20.68 -8.90
CA GLY A 416 8.40 20.30 -8.33
C GLY A 416 7.62 21.48 -7.76
N LEU A 417 6.30 21.35 -7.82
CA LEU A 417 5.34 22.28 -7.28
C LEU A 417 4.21 21.48 -6.63
N GLU A 418 3.98 21.74 -5.34
CA GLU A 418 3.01 21.07 -4.48
C GLU A 418 2.01 22.10 -3.91
N GLU A 419 0.81 21.64 -3.56
CA GLU A 419 -0.19 22.40 -2.77
C GLU A 419 -0.55 23.80 -3.33
N CYS A 420 -0.47 24.01 -4.65
CA CYS A 420 -0.74 25.32 -5.23
C CYS A 420 -2.22 25.70 -5.19
N ARG A 421 -2.52 26.90 -4.69
CA ARG A 421 -3.88 27.47 -4.64
C ARG A 421 -3.87 28.96 -4.99
N PHE A 422 -4.90 29.38 -5.70
CA PHE A 422 -5.22 30.78 -5.98
C PHE A 422 -6.38 31.18 -5.07
N THR A 423 -6.10 32.01 -4.07
CA THR A 423 -7.06 32.34 -3.01
C THR A 423 -7.95 33.51 -3.38
N LYS A 424 -7.47 34.41 -4.25
CA LYS A 424 -8.21 35.60 -4.70
C LYS A 424 -7.89 35.93 -6.16
N PRO A 425 -8.86 36.47 -6.92
CA PRO A 425 -8.59 37.00 -8.25
C PRO A 425 -7.64 38.19 -8.18
N VAL A 426 -6.73 38.29 -9.16
CA VAL A 426 -5.81 39.42 -9.30
C VAL A 426 -6.24 40.23 -10.51
N TYR A 427 -6.78 41.42 -10.28
CA TYR A 427 -7.23 42.33 -11.33
C TYR A 427 -6.07 43.19 -11.88
N PRO A 428 -6.17 43.70 -13.12
CA PRO A 428 -5.30 44.77 -13.60
C PRO A 428 -5.25 45.94 -12.60
N GLY A 429 -4.05 46.46 -12.34
CA GLY A 429 -3.79 47.48 -11.32
C GLY A 429 -3.41 46.92 -9.95
N THR A 430 -3.68 45.63 -9.67
CA THR A 430 -3.25 45.01 -8.41
C THR A 430 -1.72 44.86 -8.40
N THR A 431 -1.10 45.30 -7.30
CA THR A 431 0.35 45.20 -7.11
C THR A 431 0.66 44.00 -6.23
N ILE A 432 1.44 43.06 -6.77
CA ILE A 432 1.82 41.82 -6.10
C ILE A 432 3.28 41.85 -5.65
N GLY A 433 3.56 41.20 -4.53
CA GLY A 433 4.90 40.84 -4.07
C GLY A 433 4.96 39.36 -3.70
N VAL A 434 6.16 38.82 -3.49
CA VAL A 434 6.35 37.42 -3.12
C VAL A 434 7.21 37.30 -1.88
N LYS A 435 6.81 36.43 -0.97
CA LYS A 435 7.65 35.92 0.11
C LYS A 435 8.02 34.49 -0.22
N LEU A 436 9.32 34.25 -0.42
CA LEU A 436 9.88 32.92 -0.61
C LEU A 436 10.55 32.47 0.70
N THR A 437 9.96 31.51 1.39
CA THR A 437 10.42 31.06 2.71
C THR A 437 10.94 29.63 2.65
N VAL A 438 12.09 29.34 3.27
CA VAL A 438 12.58 27.97 3.45
C VAL A 438 11.58 27.22 4.35
N LYS A 439 10.83 26.27 3.76
CA LYS A 439 9.78 25.51 4.45
C LYS A 439 10.32 24.28 5.14
N GLU A 440 11.10 23.48 4.42
CA GLU A 440 11.63 22.20 4.90
C GLU A 440 12.92 21.87 4.15
N LYS A 441 13.81 21.14 4.81
CA LYS A 441 15.07 20.67 4.25
C LYS A 441 15.17 19.16 4.43
N ILE A 442 15.36 18.45 3.33
CA ILE A 442 15.49 16.99 3.30
C ILE A 442 16.86 16.64 2.73
N GLY A 443 17.74 16.07 3.55
CA GLY A 443 19.03 15.58 3.10
C GLY A 443 18.87 14.37 2.16
N GLN A 444 19.72 14.25 1.15
CA GLN A 444 19.80 13.05 0.33
C GLN A 444 21.19 12.43 0.48
N GLU A 445 21.21 11.11 0.60
CA GLU A 445 22.44 10.34 0.44
C GLU A 445 22.80 10.24 -1.04
N LYS A 446 24.11 10.20 -1.32
CA LYS A 446 24.59 9.89 -2.66
C LYS A 446 24.21 8.47 -3.03
N ARG A 447 23.71 8.27 -4.25
CA ARG A 447 23.48 6.90 -4.77
C ARG A 447 24.78 6.32 -5.31
N ASN A 448 25.57 7.15 -5.99
CA ASN A 448 26.91 6.81 -6.46
C ASN A 448 27.94 7.81 -5.92
N PRO A 449 29.21 7.40 -5.69
CA PRO A 449 30.27 8.30 -5.22
C PRO A 449 30.50 9.54 -6.10
N GLU A 450 30.22 9.41 -7.40
CA GLU A 450 30.37 10.47 -8.41
C GLU A 450 29.19 11.47 -8.42
N ASP A 451 28.08 11.14 -7.76
CA ASP A 451 26.93 12.03 -7.69
C ASP A 451 27.25 13.29 -6.89
N VAL A 452 26.74 14.43 -7.36
CA VAL A 452 26.80 15.70 -6.62
C VAL A 452 26.01 15.56 -5.31
N ALA A 453 26.68 15.80 -4.18
CA ALA A 453 26.01 15.84 -2.88
C ALA A 453 25.00 17.00 -2.86
N LYS A 454 23.74 16.68 -2.54
CA LYS A 454 22.60 17.59 -2.64
C LYS A 454 21.51 17.23 -1.64
N GLY A 455 20.67 18.20 -1.32
CA GLY A 455 19.43 17.99 -0.59
C GLY A 455 18.24 18.59 -1.35
N ILE A 456 17.04 18.22 -0.93
CA ILE A 456 15.81 18.86 -1.39
C ILE A 456 15.47 19.97 -0.40
N VAL A 457 15.29 21.19 -0.90
CA VAL A 457 14.72 22.29 -0.13
C VAL A 457 13.32 22.57 -0.67
N LYS A 458 12.34 22.46 0.23
CA LYS A 458 10.97 22.90 -0.01
C LYS A 458 10.85 24.36 0.37
N TRP A 459 10.25 25.16 -0.49
CA TRP A 459 10.02 26.59 -0.23
C TRP A 459 8.55 26.89 -0.24
N LEU A 460 8.08 27.64 0.75
CA LEU A 460 6.75 28.24 0.70
C LEU A 460 6.83 29.53 -0.11
N VAL A 461 6.08 29.58 -1.20
CA VAL A 461 5.86 30.76 -2.02
C VAL A 461 4.52 31.35 -1.61
N GLU A 462 4.54 32.54 -1.00
CA GLU A 462 3.35 33.32 -0.67
C GLU A 462 3.34 34.59 -1.53
N VAL A 463 2.43 34.65 -2.51
CA VAL A 463 2.19 35.85 -3.31
C VAL A 463 1.12 36.67 -2.59
N TYR A 464 1.44 37.93 -2.32
CA TYR A 464 0.57 38.85 -1.59
C TYR A 464 0.31 40.13 -2.38
N ASP A 465 -0.85 40.75 -2.16
CA ASP A 465 -1.24 42.00 -2.83
C ASP A 465 -0.79 43.27 -2.06
N GLN A 466 -1.22 44.44 -2.52
CA GLN A 466 -0.91 45.72 -1.86
C GLN A 466 -1.46 45.83 -0.43
N ASN A 467 -2.45 45.03 -0.06
CA ASN A 467 -3.07 44.98 1.26
C ASN A 467 -2.44 43.91 2.17
N ASN A 468 -1.35 43.26 1.72
CA ASN A 468 -0.71 42.11 2.36
C ASN A 468 -1.63 40.88 2.47
N GLU A 469 -2.63 40.77 1.60
CA GLU A 469 -3.48 39.59 1.53
C GLU A 469 -2.88 38.56 0.57
N THR A 470 -2.85 37.29 0.96
CA THR A 470 -2.37 36.22 0.09
C THR A 470 -3.33 36.02 -1.08
N VAL A 471 -2.80 36.10 -2.31
CA VAL A 471 -3.53 35.87 -3.57
C VAL A 471 -3.18 34.53 -4.21
N ALA A 472 -1.97 34.04 -3.96
CA ALA A 472 -1.54 32.70 -4.37
C ALA A 472 -0.55 32.12 -3.35
N ILE A 473 -0.64 30.81 -3.14
CA ILE A 473 0.27 30.06 -2.29
C ILE A 473 0.68 28.77 -2.99
N ALA A 474 1.95 28.38 -2.88
CA ALA A 474 2.47 27.12 -3.40
C ALA A 474 3.70 26.68 -2.61
N THR A 475 3.98 25.36 -2.62
CA THR A 475 5.27 24.85 -2.16
C THR A 475 6.10 24.44 -3.37
N ILE A 476 7.32 24.98 -3.55
CA ILE A 476 8.22 24.54 -4.63
C ILE A 476 9.34 23.65 -4.10
N MET A 477 9.76 22.68 -4.90
CA MET A 477 10.82 21.73 -4.58
C MET A 477 12.05 21.98 -5.43
N THR A 478 13.16 22.27 -4.75
CA THR A 478 14.44 22.54 -5.40
C THR A 478 15.51 21.56 -4.92
N MET A 479 16.31 21.05 -5.85
CA MET A 479 17.56 20.38 -5.51
C MET A 479 18.63 21.45 -5.27
N VAL A 480 19.20 21.45 -4.08
CA VAL A 480 20.24 22.41 -3.67
C VAL A 480 21.51 21.65 -3.34
N LYS A 481 22.61 22.09 -3.92
CA LYS A 481 23.94 21.52 -3.70
C LYS A 481 24.36 21.68 -2.23
N MET A 482 24.90 20.62 -1.66
CA MET A 482 25.54 20.63 -0.35
C MET A 482 26.91 21.31 -0.42
N LYS A 483 27.33 21.93 0.67
CA LYS A 483 28.65 22.56 0.77
C LYS A 483 29.74 21.49 0.85
N ASN A 484 29.49 20.44 1.64
CA ASN A 484 30.35 19.27 1.62
C ASN A 484 30.00 18.40 0.39
N GLN A 485 31.02 17.97 -0.33
CA GLN A 485 30.88 17.10 -1.51
C GLN A 485 31.51 15.74 -1.28
N GLU A 486 32.00 15.45 -0.08
CA GLU A 486 32.42 14.11 0.34
C GLU A 486 31.21 13.18 0.53
#